data_AF-A0A9E5LZU5-F1
#
_entry.id   AF-A0A9E5LZU5-F1
#
_cell.length_a   1.000
_cell.length_b   1.000
_cell.length_c   1.000
_cell.angle_alpha   90.00
_cell.angle_beta   90.00
_cell.angle_gamma   90.00
#
_symmetry.space_group_name_H-M   'P 1'
#
loop_
_entity.id
_entity.type
_entity.pdbx_description
1 polymer ?
#
loop_
_entity_poly.entity_id
_entity_poly.type
_entity_poly.pdbx_seq_one_letter_code
_entity_poly.pdbx_strand_id
1 'polypeptide(L)'
;HKQANIYARSGTGKKSGLDNKGGTLAWSELPCGVAENVQLDQMFDEAEDWSFNMAVAVICHELGHALGLPHLANGNLMAPYYDPNVTKPQDGDVAEIIKLYGKRTTAYPITKDAGLQIKGTIVINGRPYVLVPQT
;
A
#
# COMPACT_ATOMS: atom_id res chain seq x y z
N HIS A 1 15.68 -17.60 -8.74
CA HIS A 1 16.00 -16.77 -7.56
C HIS A 1 14.80 -15.87 -7.29
N LYS A 2 14.19 -15.92 -6.10
CA LYS A 2 13.14 -14.97 -5.72
C LYS A 2 13.83 -13.69 -5.26
N GLN A 3 13.57 -12.58 -5.93
CA GLN A 3 13.98 -11.24 -5.47
C GLN A 3 13.04 -10.82 -4.34
N ALA A 4 13.55 -10.12 -3.31
CA ALA A 4 12.68 -9.50 -2.30
C ALA A 4 11.74 -8.50 -2.99
N ASN A 5 10.45 -8.80 -2.94
CA ASN A 5 9.40 -8.07 -3.64
C ASN A 5 8.12 -8.09 -2.80
N ILE A 6 7.27 -7.09 -3.02
CA ILE A 6 5.88 -7.09 -2.54
C ILE A 6 5.01 -7.65 -3.66
N TYR A 7 4.17 -8.62 -3.35
CA TYR A 7 3.26 -9.25 -4.31
C TYR A 7 1.82 -8.97 -3.95
N ALA A 8 1.26 -7.99 -4.66
CA ALA A 8 -0.13 -7.60 -4.52
C ALA A 8 -1.04 -8.47 -5.40
N ARG A 9 -2.12 -8.97 -4.80
CA ARG A 9 -3.19 -9.73 -5.47
C ARG A 9 -4.55 -9.16 -5.08
N SER A 10 -5.57 -9.54 -5.83
CA SER A 10 -6.97 -9.24 -5.50
C SER A 10 -7.80 -10.52 -5.48
N GLY A 11 -8.89 -10.50 -4.73
CA GLY A 11 -9.85 -11.61 -4.65
C GLY A 11 -11.01 -11.28 -3.72
N THR A 12 -11.80 -12.28 -3.34
CA THR A 12 -13.00 -12.08 -2.52
C THR A 12 -13.16 -13.14 -1.43
N GLY A 13 -13.68 -12.72 -0.28
CA GLY A 13 -14.17 -13.62 0.78
C GLY A 13 -13.10 -14.44 1.51
N LYS A 14 -13.58 -15.32 2.40
CA LYS A 14 -12.77 -15.94 3.47
C LYS A 14 -11.54 -16.71 3.00
N LYS A 15 -11.58 -17.31 1.80
CA LYS A 15 -10.43 -18.06 1.24
C LYS A 15 -9.23 -17.15 0.99
N SER A 16 -9.47 -15.87 0.77
CA SER A 16 -8.45 -14.84 0.59
C SER A 16 -8.13 -14.09 1.88
N GLY A 17 -8.66 -14.53 3.04
CA GLY A 17 -8.52 -13.78 4.30
C GLY A 17 -9.35 -12.50 4.34
N LEU A 18 -10.39 -12.40 3.50
CA LEU A 18 -11.27 -11.25 3.38
C LEU A 18 -12.70 -11.62 3.79
N ASP A 19 -13.60 -10.64 3.86
CA ASP A 19 -14.99 -10.83 4.29
C ASP A 19 -16.03 -10.27 3.31
N ASN A 20 -15.61 -9.88 2.10
CA ASN A 20 -16.40 -9.13 1.12
C ASN A 20 -16.68 -7.71 1.63
N LYS A 21 -17.69 -7.05 1.03
CA LYS A 21 -17.94 -5.63 1.21
C LYS A 21 -18.11 -5.15 2.66
N GLY A 22 -17.41 -4.07 3.00
CA GLY A 22 -17.62 -3.24 4.20
C GLY A 22 -16.84 -3.67 5.45
N GLY A 23 -16.02 -4.72 5.36
CA GLY A 23 -15.20 -5.22 6.45
C GLY A 23 -13.71 -5.00 6.17
N THR A 24 -13.02 -6.09 5.88
CA THR A 24 -11.59 -6.13 5.59
C THR A 24 -11.34 -5.69 4.15
N LEU A 25 -10.90 -4.45 3.98
CA LEU A 25 -10.61 -3.89 2.65
C LEU A 25 -9.40 -4.54 1.99
N ALA A 26 -8.36 -4.82 2.78
CA ALA A 26 -7.11 -5.42 2.37
C ALA A 26 -6.34 -5.98 3.57
N TRP A 27 -5.26 -6.70 3.29
CA TRP A 27 -4.24 -7.03 4.28
C TRP A 27 -2.84 -7.09 3.64
N SER A 28 -1.82 -6.91 4.47
CA SER A 28 -0.41 -7.03 4.11
C SER A 28 0.35 -7.84 5.15
N GLU A 29 1.28 -8.67 4.68
CA GLU A 29 2.29 -9.26 5.57
C GLU A 29 3.26 -8.18 6.07
N LEU A 30 3.73 -8.36 7.32
CA LEU A 30 4.84 -7.60 7.88
C LEU A 30 6.18 -8.28 7.51
N PRO A 31 7.28 -7.52 7.42
CA PRO A 31 8.62 -8.06 7.18
C PRO A 31 9.15 -8.84 8.40
N CYS A 32 8.66 -10.04 8.63
CA CYS A 32 9.10 -10.94 9.69
C CYS A 32 10.28 -11.80 9.22
N GLY A 33 11.45 -11.69 9.86
CA GLY A 33 12.64 -12.49 9.53
C GLY A 33 13.42 -11.97 8.31
N VAL A 34 13.80 -10.69 8.36
CA VAL A 34 14.39 -9.91 7.26
C VAL A 34 15.50 -10.66 6.52
N ALA A 35 15.25 -11.00 5.25
CA ALA A 35 16.25 -11.52 4.31
C ALA A 35 15.98 -10.98 2.89
N GLU A 36 17.03 -10.87 2.09
CA GLU A 36 17.01 -10.25 0.74
C GLU A 36 16.17 -11.00 -0.30
N ASN A 37 15.58 -12.14 0.06
CA ASN A 37 14.77 -13.01 -0.78
C ASN A 37 13.36 -13.26 -0.22
N VAL A 38 12.94 -12.50 0.80
CA VAL A 38 11.59 -12.58 1.35
C VAL A 38 10.62 -11.83 0.44
N GLN A 39 9.57 -12.54 0.01
CA GLN A 39 8.44 -11.96 -0.71
C GLN A 39 7.33 -11.73 0.31
N LEU A 40 6.75 -10.53 0.34
CA LEU A 40 5.61 -10.21 1.19
C LEU A 40 4.34 -10.20 0.34
N ASP A 41 3.31 -10.87 0.81
CA ASP A 41 2.01 -10.90 0.15
C ASP A 41 1.09 -9.75 0.62
N GLN A 42 0.29 -9.26 -0.32
CA GLN A 42 -0.84 -8.37 -0.08
C GLN A 42 -2.08 -8.88 -0.81
N MET A 43 -3.24 -8.62 -0.24
CA MET A 43 -4.54 -8.97 -0.83
C MET A 43 -5.52 -7.81 -0.68
N PHE A 44 -6.22 -7.47 -1.77
CA PHE A 44 -7.25 -6.42 -1.81
C PHE A 44 -8.61 -7.03 -2.15
N ASP A 45 -9.67 -6.63 -1.44
CA ASP A 45 -11.00 -7.18 -1.65
C ASP A 45 -11.70 -6.60 -2.88
N GLU A 46 -11.96 -7.42 -3.89
CA GLU A 46 -12.65 -7.01 -5.12
C GLU A 46 -14.14 -6.71 -4.90
N ALA A 47 -14.72 -7.11 -3.78
CA ALA A 47 -16.13 -6.85 -3.48
C ALA A 47 -16.39 -5.41 -3.02
N GLU A 48 -15.35 -4.61 -2.77
CA GLU A 48 -15.47 -3.22 -2.36
C GLU A 48 -15.83 -2.29 -3.53
N ASP A 49 -16.58 -1.23 -3.23
CA ASP A 49 -16.89 -0.18 -4.19
C ASP A 49 -15.69 0.78 -4.32
N TRP A 50 -14.59 0.31 -4.91
CA TRP A 50 -13.36 1.09 -4.98
C TRP A 50 -13.54 2.43 -5.71
N SER A 51 -13.22 3.52 -5.01
CA SER A 51 -12.89 4.80 -5.64
C SER A 51 -11.38 4.92 -5.81
N PHE A 52 -10.92 5.80 -6.70
CA PHE A 52 -9.50 6.04 -6.90
C PHE A 52 -8.79 6.47 -5.60
N ASN A 53 -9.38 7.42 -4.87
CA ASN A 53 -8.79 7.92 -3.62
C ASN A 53 -8.74 6.84 -2.53
N MET A 54 -9.80 6.02 -2.43
CA MET A 54 -9.83 4.89 -1.50
C MET A 54 -8.75 3.87 -1.84
N ALA A 55 -8.63 3.49 -3.13
CA ALA A 55 -7.62 2.54 -3.58
C ALA A 55 -6.21 3.05 -3.28
N VAL A 56 -5.90 4.32 -3.58
CA VAL A 56 -4.59 4.92 -3.29
C VAL A 56 -4.29 4.92 -1.79
N ALA A 57 -5.26 5.31 -0.97
CA ALA A 57 -5.09 5.37 0.49
C ALA A 57 -4.84 3.97 1.08
N VAL A 58 -5.65 2.97 0.72
CA VAL A 58 -5.52 1.59 1.20
C VAL A 58 -4.23 0.96 0.70
N ILE A 59 -3.88 1.09 -0.59
CA ILE A 59 -2.59 0.60 -1.11
C ILE A 59 -1.43 1.21 -0.33
N CYS A 60 -1.47 2.52 -0.05
CA CYS A 60 -0.41 3.18 0.71
C CYS A 60 -0.36 2.70 2.17
N HIS A 61 -1.50 2.41 2.80
CA HIS A 61 -1.59 1.80 4.12
C HIS A 61 -0.92 0.41 4.14
N GLU A 62 -1.30 -0.46 3.20
CA GLU A 62 -0.73 -1.81 3.11
C GLU A 62 0.78 -1.79 2.83
N LEU A 63 1.26 -0.88 1.99
CA LEU A 63 2.69 -0.69 1.79
C LEU A 63 3.40 -0.24 3.07
N GLY A 64 2.74 0.53 3.94
CA GLY A 64 3.27 0.87 5.26
C GLY A 64 3.53 -0.38 6.12
N HIS A 65 2.60 -1.34 6.12
CA HIS A 65 2.80 -2.64 6.77
C HIS A 65 3.93 -3.45 6.13
N ALA A 66 4.02 -3.51 4.81
CA ALA A 66 5.13 -4.19 4.13
C ALA A 66 6.50 -3.58 4.48
N LEU A 67 6.53 -2.28 4.82
CA LEU A 67 7.70 -1.56 5.34
C LEU A 67 7.87 -1.67 6.87
N GLY A 68 7.02 -2.44 7.55
CA GLY A 68 7.14 -2.74 8.98
C GLY A 68 6.44 -1.76 9.92
N LEU A 69 5.62 -0.84 9.42
CA LEU A 69 4.81 0.01 10.28
C LEU A 69 3.67 -0.80 10.92
N PRO A 70 3.43 -0.66 12.24
CA PRO A 70 2.20 -1.13 12.87
C PRO A 70 1.04 -0.16 12.60
N HIS A 71 -0.17 -0.53 13.03
CA HIS A 71 -1.26 0.42 13.10
C HIS A 71 -0.94 1.58 14.05
N LEU A 72 -1.39 2.78 13.68
CA LEU A 72 -1.29 4.01 14.46
C LEU A 72 -2.66 4.49 14.93
N ALA A 73 -2.67 5.57 15.71
CA ALA A 73 -3.91 6.19 16.18
C ALA A 73 -4.69 6.84 15.03
N ASN A 74 -6.00 7.01 15.22
CA ASN A 74 -6.91 7.69 14.30
C ASN A 74 -6.37 9.05 13.85
N GLY A 75 -6.64 9.39 12.59
CA GLY A 75 -6.12 10.59 11.95
C GLY A 75 -4.75 10.43 11.29
N ASN A 76 -4.11 9.24 11.42
CA ASN A 76 -2.96 8.84 10.60
C ASN A 76 -3.42 7.91 9.46
N LEU A 77 -2.63 7.79 8.40
CA LEU A 77 -2.94 6.87 7.31
C LEU A 77 -2.87 5.41 7.78
N MET A 78 -1.94 5.09 8.68
CA MET A 78 -1.81 3.76 9.29
C MET A 78 -2.87 3.48 10.38
N ALA A 79 -3.91 4.30 10.52
CA ALA A 79 -5.03 3.97 11.41
C ALA A 79 -5.74 2.68 10.93
N PRO A 80 -6.20 1.80 11.84
CA PRO A 80 -6.74 0.49 11.46
C PRO A 80 -8.06 0.54 10.68
N TYR A 81 -8.73 1.69 10.67
CA TYR A 81 -9.98 1.89 9.94
C TYR A 81 -9.77 2.98 8.90
N TYR A 82 -10.25 2.72 7.68
CA TYR A 82 -10.20 3.67 6.58
C TYR A 82 -10.97 4.96 6.93
N ASP A 83 -10.31 6.10 6.75
CA ASP A 83 -10.92 7.43 6.81
C ASP A 83 -10.84 8.09 5.43
N PRO A 84 -11.97 8.39 4.77
CA PRO A 84 -11.97 9.04 3.46
C PRO A 84 -11.32 10.44 3.44
N ASN A 85 -11.08 11.05 4.60
CA ASN A 85 -10.41 12.34 4.71
C ASN A 85 -8.88 12.22 4.82
N VAL A 86 -8.35 11.01 5.03
CA VAL A 86 -6.92 10.74 5.18
C VAL A 86 -6.41 9.93 4.00
N THR A 87 -6.06 10.62 2.91
CA THR A 87 -5.68 9.96 1.63
C THR A 87 -4.17 9.89 1.40
N LYS A 88 -3.35 10.30 2.37
CA LYS A 88 -1.88 10.36 2.28
C LYS A 88 -1.25 10.18 3.66
N PRO A 89 0.04 9.81 3.75
CA PRO A 89 0.76 9.76 5.02
C PRO A 89 0.71 11.11 5.76
N GLN A 90 0.51 11.03 7.06
CA GLN A 90 0.45 12.15 8.00
C GLN A 90 1.75 12.22 8.82
N ASP A 91 1.87 13.26 9.65
CA ASP A 91 3.10 13.49 10.42
C ASP A 91 3.45 12.32 11.34
N GLY A 92 2.46 11.61 11.90
CA GLY A 92 2.69 10.41 12.71
C GLY A 92 3.23 9.24 11.89
N ASP A 93 2.67 8.99 10.71
CA ASP A 93 3.17 7.97 9.77
C ASP A 93 4.63 8.26 9.38
N VAL A 94 4.93 9.52 9.07
CA VAL A 94 6.28 9.98 8.70
C VAL A 94 7.26 9.84 9.87
N ALA A 95 6.83 10.16 11.10
CA ALA A 95 7.68 10.02 12.26
C ALA A 95 8.07 8.56 12.53
N GLU A 96 7.13 7.62 12.41
CA GLU A 96 7.40 6.19 12.63
C GLU A 96 8.27 5.58 11.53
N ILE A 97 8.03 5.90 10.26
CA ILE A 97 8.88 5.37 9.18
C ILE A 97 10.32 5.89 9.27
N ILE A 98 10.50 7.13 9.74
CA ILE A 98 11.82 7.69 10.03
C ILE A 98 12.51 6.97 11.20
N LYS A 99 11.77 6.48 12.20
CA LYS A 99 12.38 5.69 13.29
C LYS A 99 12.94 4.36 12.78
N LEU A 100 12.28 3.75 11.79
CA LEU A 100 12.71 2.48 11.19
C LEU A 100 13.90 2.65 10.23
N TYR A 101 13.85 3.66 9.35
CA TYR A 101 14.80 3.77 8.22
C TYR A 101 15.68 5.02 8.25
N GLY A 102 15.47 5.93 9.21
CA GLY A 102 16.13 7.22 9.27
C GLY A 102 15.48 8.29 8.39
N LYS A 103 15.89 9.54 8.60
CA LYS A 103 15.42 10.66 7.77
C LYS A 103 16.08 10.59 6.40
N ARG A 104 15.28 10.76 5.35
CA ARG A 104 15.78 10.91 3.98
C ARG A 104 16.82 12.03 3.91
N THR A 105 18.07 11.68 3.57
CA THR A 105 19.19 12.63 3.47
C THR A 105 19.36 13.18 2.06
N THR A 106 18.93 12.45 1.05
CA THR A 106 18.93 12.89 -0.35
C THR A 106 17.57 12.66 -1.00
N ALA A 107 17.14 13.65 -1.78
CA ALA A 107 15.98 13.47 -2.61
C ALA A 107 16.30 12.43 -3.69
N TYR A 108 15.89 11.17 -3.50
CA TYR A 108 15.79 10.20 -4.59
C TYR A 108 14.95 10.80 -5.74
N PRO A 109 15.55 11.10 -6.90
CA PRO A 109 14.78 11.61 -8.03
C PRO A 109 13.90 10.47 -8.51
N ILE A 110 12.58 10.70 -8.63
CA ILE A 110 11.64 9.73 -9.21
C ILE A 110 12.07 9.38 -10.66
N THR A 111 12.85 10.25 -11.30
CA THR A 111 13.45 10.05 -12.63
C THR A 111 14.71 9.18 -12.64
N LYS A 112 15.34 8.90 -11.49
CA LYS A 112 16.58 8.11 -11.39
C LYS A 112 16.33 6.61 -11.26
N ASP A 113 15.16 6.23 -10.75
CA ASP A 113 14.56 4.95 -11.13
C ASP A 113 14.11 5.10 -12.58
N ALA A 114 14.97 4.68 -13.50
CA ALA A 114 14.55 4.34 -14.84
C ALA A 114 13.59 3.14 -14.76
N GLY A 115 12.34 3.37 -14.32
CA GLY A 115 11.26 2.39 -14.44
C GLY A 115 10.46 2.09 -13.19
N LEU A 116 9.69 3.04 -12.68
CA LEU A 116 8.27 2.68 -12.50
C LEU A 116 7.70 2.57 -13.92
N GLN A 117 8.02 1.47 -14.61
CA GLN A 117 7.40 1.15 -15.90
C GLN A 117 5.98 0.70 -15.59
N ILE A 118 5.09 1.66 -15.28
CA ILE A 118 3.65 1.42 -15.34
C ILE A 118 3.31 1.34 -16.82
N LYS A 119 3.69 0.23 -17.44
CA LYS A 119 3.19 -0.18 -18.74
C LYS A 119 1.84 -0.80 -18.49
N GLY A 120 0.82 0.03 -18.38
CA GLY A 120 -0.51 -0.46 -18.13
C GLY A 120 -1.50 0.62 -17.73
N THR A 121 -2.73 0.15 -17.62
CA THR A 121 -3.88 0.92 -17.17
C THR A 121 -4.23 0.39 -15.79
N ILE A 122 -4.38 1.26 -14.79
CA ILE A 122 -5.01 0.83 -13.54
C ILE A 122 -6.50 0.77 -13.81
N VAL A 123 -7.12 -0.40 -13.67
CA VAL A 123 -8.56 -0.55 -13.84
C VAL A 123 -9.20 -0.63 -12.46
N ILE A 124 -10.03 0.36 -12.12
CA ILE A 124 -10.79 0.39 -10.87
C ILE A 124 -12.27 0.28 -11.25
N ASN A 125 -12.95 -0.77 -10.79
CA ASN A 125 -14.35 -1.06 -11.16
C ASN A 125 -14.61 -1.03 -12.67
N GLY A 126 -13.70 -1.64 -13.44
CA GLY A 126 -13.77 -1.66 -14.91
C GLY A 126 -13.40 -0.33 -15.60
N ARG A 127 -13.08 0.74 -14.84
CA ARG A 127 -12.69 2.04 -15.40
C ARG A 127 -11.18 2.18 -15.50
N PRO A 128 -10.64 2.48 -16.69
CA PRO A 128 -9.21 2.66 -16.89
C PRO A 128 -8.73 4.02 -16.37
N TYR A 129 -7.64 4.03 -15.59
CA TYR A 129 -6.94 5.23 -15.12
C TYR A 129 -5.49 5.18 -15.61
N VAL A 130 -5.06 6.30 -16.22
CA VAL A 130 -3.67 6.51 -16.62
C VAL A 130 -3.00 7.33 -15.54
N LEU A 131 -1.92 6.80 -14.96
CA LEU A 131 -1.12 7.55 -14.02
C LEU A 131 -0.25 8.55 -14.79
N VAL A 132 -0.52 9.83 -14.57
CA VAL A 132 0.32 10.92 -15.07
C VAL A 132 1.26 11.30 -13.93
N PRO A 133 2.59 11.15 -14.09
CA PRO A 133 3.54 11.63 -13.10
C PRO A 133 3.32 13.13 -12.87
N GLN A 134 3.04 13.53 -11.62
CA GLN A 134 3.06 14.94 -11.27
C GLN A 134 4.52 15.35 -11.09
N THR A 135 5.00 16.22 -11.98
CA THR A 135 6.31 16.88 -11.90
C THR A 135 6.31 17.98 -10.86
#